data_AF-A0A9D7NC28-F1
#
_entry.id   AF-A0A9D7NC28-F1
#
_cell.length_a   1.000
_cell.length_b   1.000
_cell.length_c   1.000
_cell.angle_alpha   90.00
_cell.angle_beta   90.00
_cell.angle_gamma   90.00
#
_symmetry.space_group_name_H-M   'P 1'
#
loop_
_entity.id
_entity.type
_entity.pdbx_description
1 polymer ?
#
loop_
_entity_poly.entity_id
_entity_poly.type
_entity_poly.pdbx_seq_one_letter_code
_entity_poly.pdbx_strand_id
1 'polypeptide(L)'
;MLTQLAAIENKKDEYKKADAYLMKAKPLLPKISYSYVKFNFFYHLAHIVYNKGDYIAAITQLKSVLSIKEIAQYEDIKADMTALSGNIYVAQGELDLALKSYLEAVKVYDRLKLKKDLVNVYLDIAWLYFKQSNTEEIARFANMAMEIAKEIKHEEGIARAHSTLGTLLSSQQKYTAAIQEHKQALTIIKRLNARKNISDTYYNLSTLYEDLGQLDNAIFYAEKCMEMDESIGDLFNLGMSCQKMLHYISYKKNTALQKPF
;
A
#
# COMPACT_ATOMS: atom_id res chain seq x y z
N MET A 1 -4.54 17.02 -17.86
CA MET A 1 -3.93 15.92 -18.64
C MET A 1 -2.56 15.47 -18.09
N LEU A 2 -1.49 16.27 -18.14
CA LEU A 2 -0.16 15.81 -17.69
C LEU A 2 -0.11 15.36 -16.21
N THR A 3 -0.76 16.10 -15.31
CA THR A 3 -0.85 15.73 -13.88
C THR A 3 -1.65 14.45 -13.65
N GLN A 4 -2.69 14.20 -14.44
CA GLN A 4 -3.48 12.96 -14.38
C GLN A 4 -2.69 11.77 -14.93
N LEU A 5 -1.92 11.96 -16.01
CA LEU A 5 -1.00 10.94 -16.51
C LEU A 5 0.06 10.59 -15.47
N ALA A 6 0.61 11.60 -14.79
CA ALA A 6 1.52 11.36 -13.68
C ALA A 6 0.86 10.53 -12.56
N ALA A 7 -0.39 10.83 -12.20
CA ALA A 7 -1.14 10.07 -11.21
C ALA A 7 -1.34 8.60 -11.61
N ILE A 8 -1.69 8.36 -12.89
CA ILE A 8 -1.90 7.00 -13.42
C ILE A 8 -0.60 6.20 -13.38
N GLU A 9 0.52 6.78 -13.81
CA GLU A 9 1.81 6.10 -13.77
C GLU A 9 2.31 5.93 -12.34
N ASN A 10 2.05 6.88 -11.42
CA ASN A 10 2.36 6.72 -10.01
C ASN A 10 1.59 5.55 -9.38
N LYS A 11 0.33 5.34 -9.74
CA LYS A 11 -0.46 4.16 -9.30
C LYS A 11 0.03 2.83 -9.87
N LYS A 12 0.82 2.87 -10.96
CA LYS A 12 1.49 1.71 -11.53
C LYS A 12 2.91 1.53 -10.98
N ASP A 13 3.31 2.32 -9.97
CA ASP A 13 4.68 2.42 -9.46
C ASP A 13 5.72 2.79 -10.53
N GLU A 14 5.28 3.36 -11.64
CA GLU A 14 6.10 3.83 -12.75
C GLU A 14 6.62 5.25 -12.46
N TYR A 15 7.31 5.39 -11.32
CA TYR A 15 7.70 6.68 -10.75
C TYR A 15 8.53 7.53 -11.72
N LYS A 16 9.38 6.90 -12.53
CA LYS A 16 10.17 7.61 -13.56
C LYS A 16 9.28 8.24 -14.62
N LYS A 17 8.25 7.54 -15.07
CA LYS A 17 7.28 8.06 -16.06
C LYS A 17 6.40 9.13 -15.42
N ALA A 18 5.96 8.91 -14.18
CA ALA A 18 5.18 9.89 -13.43
C ALA A 18 5.95 11.20 -13.24
N ASP A 19 7.22 11.12 -12.84
CA ASP A 19 8.13 12.25 -12.66
C ASP A 19 8.35 13.00 -13.98
N ALA A 20 8.55 12.27 -15.10
CA ALA A 20 8.69 12.86 -16.42
C ALA A 20 7.45 13.68 -16.85
N TYR A 21 6.24 13.21 -16.53
CA TYR A 21 5.02 13.98 -16.80
C TYR A 21 4.92 15.24 -15.94
N LEU A 22 5.31 15.18 -14.66
CA LEU A 22 5.34 16.35 -13.79
C LEU A 22 6.42 17.36 -14.22
N MET A 23 7.60 16.91 -14.66
CA MET A 23 8.61 17.80 -15.23
C MET A 23 8.09 18.58 -16.44
N LYS A 24 7.29 17.94 -17.31
CA LYS A 24 6.62 18.60 -18.44
C LYS A 24 5.51 19.55 -17.99
N ALA A 25 4.81 19.25 -16.89
CA ALA A 25 3.73 20.08 -16.37
C ALA A 25 4.23 21.33 -15.62
N LYS A 26 5.37 21.24 -14.92
CA LYS A 26 5.94 22.30 -14.08
C LYS A 26 6.06 23.67 -14.77
N PRO A 27 6.64 23.81 -15.98
CA PRO A 27 6.77 25.13 -16.64
C PRO A 27 5.43 25.74 -17.07
N LEU A 28 4.36 24.94 -17.11
CA LEU A 28 3.02 25.39 -17.50
C LEU A 28 2.23 25.95 -16.31
N LEU A 29 2.60 25.61 -15.06
CA LEU A 29 1.86 25.99 -13.86
C LEU A 29 1.62 27.50 -13.70
N PRO A 30 2.59 28.39 -13.97
CA PRO A 30 2.36 29.83 -13.85
C PRO A 30 1.31 30.35 -14.84
N LYS A 31 1.13 29.67 -15.98
CA LYS A 31 0.18 30.03 -17.03
C LYS A 31 -1.23 29.48 -16.79
N ILE A 32 -1.39 28.62 -15.78
CA ILE A 32 -2.68 27.99 -15.45
C ILE A 32 -3.35 28.80 -14.35
N SER A 33 -4.54 29.33 -14.65
CA SER A 33 -5.37 30.05 -13.68
C SER A 33 -6.10 29.12 -12.71
N TYR A 34 -6.36 27.87 -13.11
CA TYR A 34 -7.18 26.95 -12.33
C TYR A 34 -6.41 26.30 -11.17
N SER A 35 -6.72 26.71 -9.95
CA SER A 35 -6.05 26.26 -8.72
C SER A 35 -6.13 24.75 -8.50
N TYR A 36 -7.20 24.08 -8.93
CA TYR A 36 -7.34 22.63 -8.85
C TYR A 36 -6.23 21.86 -9.58
N VAL A 37 -5.76 22.36 -10.73
CA VAL A 37 -4.65 21.72 -11.46
C VAL A 37 -3.34 21.86 -10.68
N LYS A 38 -3.15 22.99 -9.98
CA LYS A 38 -1.98 23.23 -9.12
C LYS A 38 -2.02 22.32 -7.90
N PHE A 39 -3.18 22.14 -7.26
CA PHE A 39 -3.34 21.18 -6.15
C PHE A 39 -2.91 19.78 -6.57
N ASN A 40 -3.48 19.26 -7.65
CA ASN A 40 -3.16 17.92 -8.16
C ASN A 40 -1.68 17.79 -8.54
N PHE A 41 -1.09 18.83 -9.13
CA PHE A 41 0.33 18.81 -9.45
C PHE A 41 1.19 18.59 -8.20
N PHE A 42 1.02 19.45 -7.18
CA PHE A 42 1.83 19.39 -5.97
C PHE A 42 1.53 18.15 -5.15
N TYR A 43 0.28 17.68 -5.10
CA TYR A 43 -0.10 16.44 -4.44
C TYR A 43 0.59 15.22 -5.06
N HIS A 44 0.53 15.06 -6.37
CA HIS A 44 1.18 13.94 -7.04
C HIS A 44 2.71 14.04 -6.96
N LEU A 45 3.26 15.26 -6.99
CA LEU A 45 4.69 15.44 -6.74
C LEU A 45 5.06 15.02 -5.32
N ALA A 46 4.24 15.35 -4.31
CA ALA A 46 4.43 14.93 -2.92
C ALA A 46 4.49 13.41 -2.79
N HIS A 47 3.56 12.69 -3.43
CA HIS A 47 3.56 11.22 -3.47
C HIS A 47 4.85 10.64 -4.09
N ILE A 48 5.29 11.19 -5.23
CA ILE A 48 6.49 10.68 -5.91
C ILE A 48 7.74 10.89 -5.06
N VAL A 49 7.90 12.08 -4.46
CA VAL A 49 9.09 12.35 -3.63
C VAL A 49 9.02 11.60 -2.29
N TYR A 50 7.83 11.39 -1.73
CA TYR A 50 7.60 10.49 -0.60
C TYR A 50 8.04 9.07 -0.92
N ASN A 51 7.64 8.53 -2.08
CA ASN A 51 8.03 7.19 -2.52
C ASN A 51 9.54 7.06 -2.83
N LYS A 52 10.21 8.17 -3.14
CA LYS A 52 11.69 8.24 -3.24
C LYS A 52 12.39 8.35 -1.88
N GLY A 53 11.64 8.45 -0.78
CA GLY A 53 12.17 8.59 0.59
C GLY A 53 12.50 10.03 1.00
N ASP A 54 12.22 11.03 0.15
CA ASP A 54 12.47 12.43 0.48
C ASP A 54 11.24 13.05 1.15
N TYR A 55 11.13 12.80 2.45
CA TYR A 55 10.02 13.26 3.29
C TYR A 55 9.97 14.79 3.43
N ILE A 56 11.12 15.47 3.41
CA ILE A 56 11.20 16.93 3.50
C ILE A 56 10.65 17.56 2.22
N ALA A 57 11.03 17.03 1.05
CA ALA A 57 10.48 17.48 -0.22
C ALA A 57 8.98 17.21 -0.30
N ALA A 58 8.50 16.07 0.21
CA ALA A 58 7.08 15.72 0.23
C ALA A 58 6.26 16.75 1.02
N ILE A 59 6.71 17.06 2.24
CA ILE A 59 6.08 18.08 3.10
C ILE A 59 6.13 19.46 2.43
N THR A 60 7.22 19.81 1.76
CA THR A 60 7.33 21.08 1.01
C THR A 60 6.27 21.19 -0.09
N GLN A 61 6.01 20.10 -0.82
CA GLN A 61 4.95 20.10 -1.84
C GLN A 61 3.56 20.21 -1.21
N LEU A 62 3.30 19.52 -0.11
CA LEU A 62 2.04 19.63 0.63
C LEU A 62 1.80 21.07 1.13
N LYS A 63 2.84 21.73 1.67
CA LYS A 63 2.78 23.16 2.05
C LYS A 63 2.49 24.07 0.86
N SER A 64 3.01 23.72 -0.32
CA SER A 64 2.72 24.46 -1.55
C SER A 64 1.24 24.41 -1.92
N VAL A 65 0.56 23.26 -1.74
CA VAL A 65 -0.91 23.15 -1.88
C VAL A 65 -1.62 24.06 -0.89
N LEU A 66 -1.23 24.01 0.39
CA LEU A 66 -1.85 24.77 1.47
C LEU A 66 -1.65 26.29 1.36
N SER A 67 -0.65 26.75 0.60
CA SER A 67 -0.37 28.17 0.37
C SER A 67 -1.28 28.83 -0.69
N ILE A 68 -1.98 28.03 -1.50
CA ILE A 68 -2.82 28.53 -2.59
C ILE A 68 -4.16 29.01 -1.99
N LYS A 69 -4.50 30.28 -2.23
CA LYS A 69 -5.65 30.98 -1.61
C LYS A 69 -6.97 30.21 -1.71
N GLU A 70 -7.25 29.59 -2.86
CA GLU A 70 -8.53 28.90 -3.10
C GLU A 70 -8.66 27.59 -2.31
N ILE A 71 -7.59 27.05 -1.72
CA ILE A 71 -7.61 25.78 -0.96
C ILE A 71 -8.64 25.81 0.18
N ALA A 72 -8.98 27.01 0.67
CA ALA A 72 -10.04 27.21 1.66
C ALA A 72 -11.37 26.55 1.28
N GLN A 73 -11.67 26.45 -0.01
CA GLN A 73 -12.92 25.94 -0.57
C GLN A 73 -12.90 24.43 -0.86
N TYR A 74 -11.75 23.77 -0.75
CA TYR A 74 -11.55 22.37 -1.14
C TYR A 74 -11.15 21.54 0.09
N GLU A 75 -12.14 21.21 0.92
CA GLU A 75 -11.93 20.44 2.14
C GLU A 75 -11.49 18.99 1.87
N ASP A 76 -11.99 18.39 0.79
CA ASP A 76 -11.58 17.07 0.29
C ASP A 76 -10.08 17.03 -0.01
N ILE A 77 -9.57 17.99 -0.76
CA ILE A 77 -8.15 18.09 -1.10
C ILE A 77 -7.31 18.32 0.15
N LYS A 78 -7.78 19.16 1.08
CA LYS A 78 -7.10 19.33 2.37
C LYS A 78 -7.01 18.01 3.12
N ALA A 79 -8.08 17.23 3.16
CA ALA A 79 -8.09 15.92 3.81
C ALA A 79 -7.11 14.95 3.15
N ASP A 80 -7.01 14.95 1.81
CA ASP A 80 -6.02 14.16 1.08
C ASP A 80 -4.59 14.54 1.47
N MET A 81 -4.31 15.84 1.62
CA MET A 81 -2.98 16.31 2.06
C MET A 81 -2.69 15.91 3.50
N THR A 82 -3.70 15.98 4.38
CA THR A 82 -3.57 15.58 5.78
C THR A 82 -3.33 14.07 5.89
N ALA A 83 -4.06 13.25 5.13
CA ALA A 83 -3.84 11.81 5.08
C ALA A 83 -2.43 11.47 4.54
N LEU A 84 -1.96 12.15 3.49
CA LEU A 84 -0.58 11.96 3.00
C LEU A 84 0.46 12.41 4.03
N SER A 85 0.20 13.48 4.78
CA SER A 85 1.07 13.87 5.90
C SER A 85 1.15 12.76 6.94
N GLY A 86 0.03 12.08 7.23
CA GLY A 86 -0.01 10.88 8.06
C GLY A 86 0.97 9.82 7.58
N ASN A 87 0.94 9.47 6.29
CA ASN A 87 1.87 8.49 5.69
C ASN A 87 3.35 8.90 5.83
N ILE A 88 3.63 10.20 5.68
CA ILE A 88 4.98 10.74 5.86
C ILE A 88 5.42 10.60 7.33
N TYR A 89 4.56 10.95 8.28
CA TYR A 89 4.86 10.79 9.71
C TYR A 89 5.08 9.33 10.10
N VAL A 90 4.31 8.39 9.54
CA VAL A 90 4.55 6.95 9.72
C VAL A 90 5.97 6.57 9.28
N ALA A 91 6.40 7.07 8.12
CA ALA A 91 7.72 6.77 7.58
C ALA A 91 8.86 7.42 8.39
N GLN A 92 8.57 8.51 9.11
CA GLN A 92 9.48 9.17 10.04
C GLN A 92 9.47 8.56 11.45
N GLY A 93 8.55 7.64 11.75
CA GLY A 93 8.39 7.04 13.08
C GLY A 93 7.52 7.85 14.04
N GLU A 94 6.95 8.97 13.59
CA GLU A 94 6.13 9.89 14.37
C GLU A 94 4.68 9.39 14.45
N LEU A 95 4.47 8.25 15.14
CA LEU A 95 3.20 7.51 15.09
C LEU A 95 2.01 8.30 15.64
N ASP A 96 2.21 9.13 16.68
CA ASP A 96 1.14 9.95 17.27
C ASP A 96 0.68 11.07 16.31
N LEU A 97 1.63 11.72 15.62
CA LEU A 97 1.32 12.72 14.60
C LEU A 97 0.63 12.08 13.39
N ALA A 98 1.04 10.87 13.02
CA ALA A 98 0.38 10.11 11.97
C ALA A 98 -1.07 9.81 12.32
N LEU A 99 -1.33 9.24 13.52
CA LEU A 99 -2.69 8.93 13.98
C LEU A 99 -3.57 10.19 13.99
N LYS A 100 -3.06 11.29 14.56
CA LYS A 100 -3.78 12.56 14.59
C LYS A 100 -4.16 13.04 13.18
N SER A 101 -3.21 12.98 12.25
CA SER A 101 -3.43 13.38 10.86
C SER A 101 -4.50 12.53 10.17
N TYR A 102 -4.44 11.20 10.34
CA TYR A 102 -5.45 10.31 9.79
C TYR A 102 -6.84 10.57 10.38
N LEU A 103 -6.96 10.75 11.70
CA LEU A 103 -8.24 11.03 12.34
C LEU A 103 -8.83 12.39 11.94
N GLU A 104 -7.99 13.39 11.67
CA GLU A 104 -8.43 14.66 11.09
C GLU A 104 -8.99 14.48 9.67
N ALA A 105 -8.32 13.68 8.82
CA ALA A 105 -8.81 13.35 7.49
C ALA A 105 -10.13 12.55 7.52
N VAL A 106 -10.25 11.57 8.43
CA VAL A 106 -11.48 10.77 8.64
C VAL A 106 -12.69 11.67 8.91
N LYS A 107 -12.55 12.69 9.77
CA LYS A 107 -13.66 13.62 10.07
C LYS A 107 -14.19 14.32 8.82
N VAL A 108 -13.29 14.69 7.91
CA VAL A 108 -13.66 15.35 6.65
C VAL A 108 -14.27 14.34 5.69
N TYR A 109 -13.63 13.18 5.49
CA TYR A 109 -14.16 12.15 4.60
C TYR A 109 -15.55 11.66 5.02
N ASP A 110 -15.80 11.50 6.33
CA ASP A 110 -17.14 11.13 6.81
C ASP A 110 -18.17 12.25 6.59
N ARG A 111 -17.81 13.51 6.87
CA ARG A 111 -18.69 14.66 6.62
C ARG A 111 -19.07 14.77 5.14
N LEU A 112 -18.10 14.60 4.25
CA LEU A 112 -18.27 14.68 2.79
C LEU A 112 -18.76 13.37 2.17
N LYS A 113 -18.95 12.31 2.96
CA LYS A 113 -19.38 10.97 2.52
C LYS A 113 -18.46 10.38 1.44
N LEU A 114 -17.16 10.65 1.54
CA LEU A 114 -16.10 10.12 0.69
C LEU A 114 -15.71 8.71 1.14
N LYS A 115 -16.58 7.75 0.86
CA LYS A 115 -16.46 6.36 1.35
C LYS A 115 -15.20 5.65 0.89
N LYS A 116 -14.74 5.92 -0.35
CA LYS A 116 -13.49 5.32 -0.86
C LYS A 116 -12.28 5.79 -0.03
N ASP A 117 -12.22 7.06 0.29
CA ASP A 117 -11.11 7.65 1.04
C ASP A 117 -11.16 7.23 2.52
N LEU A 118 -12.36 7.06 3.08
CA LEU A 118 -12.56 6.41 4.39
C LEU A 118 -11.97 4.99 4.44
N VAL A 119 -12.25 4.16 3.43
CA VAL A 119 -11.69 2.81 3.36
C VAL A 119 -10.17 2.85 3.37
N ASN A 120 -9.57 3.72 2.53
CA ASN A 120 -8.12 3.83 2.44
C ASN A 120 -7.48 4.28 3.75
N VAL A 121 -7.99 5.34 4.37
CA VAL A 121 -7.41 5.88 5.61
C VAL A 121 -7.62 4.94 6.79
N TYR A 122 -8.73 4.20 6.88
CA TYR A 122 -8.90 3.18 7.91
C TYR A 122 -7.89 2.03 7.75
N LEU A 123 -7.57 1.63 6.53
CA LEU A 123 -6.53 0.63 6.31
C LEU A 123 -5.13 1.17 6.63
N ASP A 124 -4.87 2.46 6.38
CA ASP A 124 -3.62 3.12 6.79
C ASP A 124 -3.51 3.19 8.33
N ILE A 125 -4.60 3.50 9.03
CA ILE A 125 -4.67 3.47 10.50
C ILE A 125 -4.46 2.05 11.02
N ALA A 126 -5.05 1.03 10.41
CA ALA A 126 -4.80 -0.36 10.81
C ALA A 126 -3.31 -0.72 10.69
N TRP A 127 -2.64 -0.31 9.61
CA TRP A 127 -1.19 -0.49 9.44
C TRP A 127 -0.35 0.31 10.44
N LEU A 128 -0.81 1.48 10.87
CA LEU A 128 -0.19 2.21 11.96
C LEU A 128 -0.23 1.40 13.27
N TYR A 129 -1.38 0.81 13.61
CA TYR A 129 -1.52 0.01 14.82
C TYR A 129 -0.73 -1.30 14.80
N PHE A 130 -0.41 -1.85 13.62
CA PHE A 130 0.59 -2.92 13.51
C PHE A 130 1.95 -2.51 14.07
N LYS A 131 2.40 -1.27 13.82
CA LYS A 131 3.66 -0.77 14.39
C LYS A 131 3.62 -0.61 15.90
N GLN A 132 2.42 -0.51 16.47
CA GLN A 132 2.19 -0.42 17.92
C GLN A 132 1.80 -1.78 18.54
N SER A 133 1.75 -2.86 17.76
CA SER A 133 1.29 -4.18 18.18
C SER A 133 -0.12 -4.21 18.79
N ASN A 134 -0.98 -3.23 18.46
CA ASN A 134 -2.34 -3.15 18.99
C ASN A 134 -3.31 -3.97 18.13
N THR A 135 -3.44 -5.26 18.46
CA THR A 135 -4.23 -6.22 17.67
C THR A 135 -5.73 -5.91 17.60
N GLU A 136 -6.30 -5.31 18.66
CA GLU A 136 -7.70 -4.94 18.71
C GLU A 136 -8.02 -3.80 17.73
N GLU A 137 -7.21 -2.75 17.74
CA GLU A 137 -7.39 -1.60 16.86
C GLU A 137 -7.16 -1.97 15.39
N ILE A 138 -6.18 -2.85 15.09
CA ILE A 138 -5.98 -3.39 13.74
C ILE A 138 -7.26 -4.06 13.25
N ALA A 139 -7.83 -4.97 14.04
CA ALA A 139 -9.05 -5.68 13.68
C ALA A 139 -10.22 -4.72 13.51
N ARG A 140 -10.38 -3.73 14.40
CA ARG A 140 -11.48 -2.76 14.35
C ARG A 140 -11.44 -1.96 13.04
N PHE A 141 -10.32 -1.32 12.74
CA PHE A 141 -10.20 -0.48 11.55
C PHE A 141 -10.22 -1.28 10.24
N ALA A 142 -9.61 -2.47 10.21
CA ALA A 142 -9.69 -3.33 9.04
C ALA A 142 -11.12 -3.80 8.74
N ASN A 143 -11.91 -4.14 9.76
CA ASN A 143 -13.32 -4.53 9.59
C ASN A 143 -14.20 -3.34 9.20
N MET A 144 -14.02 -2.16 9.80
CA MET A 144 -14.72 -0.95 9.38
C MET A 144 -14.45 -0.63 7.90
N ALA A 145 -13.19 -0.72 7.46
CA ALA A 145 -12.83 -0.55 6.06
C ALA A 145 -13.48 -1.62 5.15
N MET A 146 -13.49 -2.88 5.59
CA MET A 146 -14.10 -4.00 4.87
C MET A 146 -15.61 -3.79 4.66
N GLU A 147 -16.33 -3.37 5.70
CA GLU A 147 -17.78 -3.13 5.65
C GLU A 147 -18.11 -2.03 4.63
N ILE A 148 -17.44 -0.88 4.72
CA ILE A 148 -17.64 0.22 3.78
C ILE A 148 -17.26 -0.21 2.37
N ALA A 149 -16.12 -0.89 2.20
CA ALA A 149 -15.66 -1.34 0.88
C ALA A 149 -16.64 -2.31 0.22
N LYS A 150 -17.26 -3.23 0.98
CA LYS A 150 -18.34 -4.11 0.50
C LYS A 150 -19.57 -3.31 0.11
N GLU A 151 -19.98 -2.34 0.92
CA GLU A 151 -21.13 -1.47 0.64
C GLU A 151 -20.99 -0.75 -0.71
N ILE A 152 -19.82 -0.16 -0.97
CA ILE A 152 -19.55 0.59 -2.21
C ILE A 152 -18.97 -0.27 -3.34
N LYS A 153 -18.87 -1.60 -3.16
CA LYS A 153 -18.25 -2.54 -4.11
C LYS A 153 -16.83 -2.14 -4.52
N HIS A 154 -16.05 -1.60 -3.60
CA HIS A 154 -14.65 -1.21 -3.83
C HIS A 154 -13.74 -2.43 -3.69
N GLU A 155 -13.53 -3.14 -4.79
CA GLU A 155 -12.79 -4.41 -4.80
C GLU A 155 -11.36 -4.31 -4.25
N GLU A 156 -10.60 -3.29 -4.63
CA GLU A 156 -9.25 -3.04 -4.12
C GLU A 156 -9.24 -2.83 -2.59
N GLY A 157 -10.22 -2.09 -2.05
CA GLY A 157 -10.39 -1.91 -0.61
C GLY A 157 -10.71 -3.22 0.12
N ILE A 158 -11.58 -4.06 -0.47
CA ILE A 158 -11.90 -5.40 0.07
C ILE A 158 -10.64 -6.28 0.10
N ALA A 159 -9.88 -6.30 -0.99
CA ALA A 159 -8.65 -7.09 -1.07
C ALA A 159 -7.61 -6.64 -0.04
N ARG A 160 -7.41 -5.32 0.09
CA ARG A 160 -6.47 -4.75 1.06
C ARG A 160 -6.90 -5.05 2.50
N ALA A 161 -8.19 -4.98 2.81
CA ALA A 161 -8.72 -5.36 4.12
C ALA A 161 -8.50 -6.85 4.45
N HIS A 162 -8.75 -7.77 3.50
CA HIS A 162 -8.43 -9.19 3.66
C HIS A 162 -6.93 -9.39 3.90
N SER A 163 -6.06 -8.72 3.15
CA SER A 163 -4.61 -8.82 3.38
C SER A 163 -4.21 -8.32 4.77
N THR A 164 -4.76 -7.21 5.25
CA THR A 164 -4.52 -6.66 6.59
C THR A 164 -4.96 -7.64 7.68
N LEU A 165 -6.15 -8.25 7.55
CA LEU A 165 -6.64 -9.27 8.49
C LEU A 165 -5.80 -10.55 8.43
N GLY A 166 -5.36 -10.96 7.24
CA GLY A 166 -4.44 -12.08 7.05
C GLY A 166 -3.12 -11.88 7.80
N THR A 167 -2.51 -10.71 7.65
CA THR A 167 -1.28 -10.35 8.39
C THR A 167 -1.52 -10.34 9.91
N LEU A 168 -2.69 -9.89 10.37
CA LEU A 168 -3.03 -9.88 11.80
C LEU A 168 -3.14 -11.31 12.35
N LEU A 169 -3.80 -12.20 11.60
CA LEU A 169 -3.92 -13.61 11.97
C LEU A 169 -2.54 -14.29 11.95
N SER A 170 -1.67 -13.93 11.00
CA SER A 170 -0.29 -14.41 10.96
C SER A 170 0.48 -14.01 12.21
N SER A 171 0.39 -12.75 12.67
CA SER A 171 1.08 -12.29 13.88
C SER A 171 0.53 -12.96 15.15
N GLN A 172 -0.68 -13.50 15.09
CA GLN A 172 -1.29 -14.33 16.14
C GLN A 172 -1.01 -15.84 15.97
N GLN A 173 -0.15 -16.23 15.03
CA GLN A 173 0.18 -17.62 14.70
C GLN A 173 -1.04 -18.47 14.23
N LYS A 174 -2.11 -17.81 13.79
CA LYS A 174 -3.31 -18.46 13.25
C LYS A 174 -3.16 -18.68 11.74
N TYR A 175 -2.11 -19.41 11.35
CA TYR A 175 -1.65 -19.48 9.96
C TYR A 175 -2.71 -19.99 8.97
N THR A 176 -3.49 -21.02 9.33
CA THR A 176 -4.57 -21.52 8.45
C THR A 176 -5.62 -20.46 8.15
N ALA A 177 -6.01 -19.65 9.14
CA ALA A 177 -6.95 -18.57 8.95
C ALA A 177 -6.33 -17.41 8.15
N ALA A 178 -5.05 -17.09 8.42
CA ALA A 178 -4.29 -16.10 7.65
C ALA A 178 -4.21 -16.44 6.16
N ILE A 179 -3.96 -17.72 5.84
CA ILE A 179 -3.94 -18.22 4.45
C ILE A 179 -5.29 -18.01 3.76
N GLN A 180 -6.40 -18.26 4.47
CA GLN A 180 -7.73 -18.08 3.91
C GLN A 180 -7.98 -16.61 3.54
N GLU A 181 -7.64 -15.68 4.44
CA GLU A 181 -7.74 -14.24 4.19
C GLU A 181 -6.86 -13.80 3.00
N HIS A 182 -5.59 -14.23 2.96
CA HIS A 182 -4.70 -13.90 1.84
C HIS A 182 -5.17 -14.52 0.51
N LYS A 183 -5.81 -15.70 0.51
CA LYS A 183 -6.41 -16.28 -0.71
C LYS A 183 -7.64 -15.51 -1.19
N GLN A 184 -8.44 -14.97 -0.27
CA GLN A 184 -9.55 -14.07 -0.63
C GLN A 184 -9.02 -12.78 -1.27
N ALA A 185 -7.99 -12.16 -0.68
CA ALA A 185 -7.30 -11.02 -1.28
C ALA A 185 -6.74 -11.37 -2.67
N LEU A 186 -6.03 -12.49 -2.78
CA LEU A 186 -5.41 -12.98 -4.02
C LEU A 186 -6.40 -13.12 -5.17
N THR A 187 -7.58 -13.65 -4.89
CA THR A 187 -8.65 -13.85 -5.89
C THR A 187 -9.06 -12.51 -6.50
N ILE A 188 -9.21 -11.48 -5.66
CA ILE A 188 -9.63 -10.15 -6.09
C ILE A 188 -8.50 -9.44 -6.85
N ILE A 189 -7.28 -9.41 -6.32
CA ILE A 189 -6.16 -8.71 -6.97
C ILE A 189 -5.76 -9.35 -8.31
N LYS A 190 -5.98 -10.67 -8.48
CA LYS A 190 -5.88 -11.33 -9.79
C LYS A 190 -6.89 -10.79 -10.80
N ARG A 191 -8.16 -10.63 -10.39
CA ARG A 191 -9.19 -10.02 -11.25
C ARG A 191 -8.86 -8.58 -11.62
N LEU A 192 -8.26 -7.83 -10.69
CA LEU A 192 -7.83 -6.45 -10.90
C LEU A 192 -6.51 -6.33 -11.69
N ASN A 193 -5.84 -7.43 -11.99
CA ASN A 193 -4.50 -7.45 -12.61
C ASN A 193 -3.45 -6.62 -11.84
N ALA A 194 -3.59 -6.53 -10.50
CA ALA A 194 -2.65 -5.80 -9.64
C ALA A 194 -1.39 -6.65 -9.40
N ARG A 195 -0.52 -6.74 -10.41
CA ARG A 195 0.63 -7.66 -10.46
C ARG A 195 1.55 -7.61 -9.24
N LYS A 196 1.86 -6.40 -8.75
CA LYS A 196 2.69 -6.23 -7.56
C LYS A 196 2.03 -6.81 -6.31
N ASN A 197 0.76 -6.45 -6.06
CA ASN A 197 0.00 -7.01 -4.94
C ASN A 197 -0.15 -8.54 -5.05
N ILE A 198 -0.25 -9.08 -6.27
CA ILE A 198 -0.24 -10.54 -6.49
C ILE A 198 1.09 -11.13 -6.00
N SER A 199 2.22 -10.52 -6.36
CA SER A 199 3.55 -10.96 -5.90
C SER A 199 3.66 -10.91 -4.37
N ASP A 200 3.33 -9.77 -3.75
CA ASP A 200 3.37 -9.61 -2.29
C ASP A 200 2.49 -10.66 -1.57
N THR A 201 1.34 -10.98 -2.15
CA THR A 201 0.44 -12.00 -1.59
C THR A 201 1.00 -13.41 -1.75
N TYR A 202 1.69 -13.72 -2.86
CA TYR A 202 2.40 -14.98 -3.00
C TYR A 202 3.53 -15.12 -1.99
N TYR A 203 4.31 -14.06 -1.75
CA TYR A 203 5.33 -14.05 -0.71
C TYR A 203 4.76 -14.34 0.69
N ASN A 204 3.63 -13.69 1.04
CA ASN A 204 2.95 -13.92 2.31
C ASN A 204 2.43 -15.36 2.43
N LEU A 205 1.81 -15.89 1.38
CA LEU A 205 1.34 -17.28 1.36
C LEU A 205 2.50 -18.27 1.50
N SER A 206 3.61 -18.04 0.80
CA SER A 206 4.82 -18.87 0.92
C SER A 206 5.30 -18.95 2.37
N THR A 207 5.38 -17.80 3.04
CA THR A 207 5.81 -17.72 4.45
C THR A 207 4.84 -18.44 5.38
N LEU A 208 3.53 -18.24 5.19
CA LEU A 208 2.52 -18.91 6.01
C LEU A 208 2.51 -20.44 5.85
N TYR A 209 2.76 -20.93 4.63
CA TYR A 209 2.86 -22.37 4.38
C TYR A 209 4.15 -22.97 4.96
N GLU A 210 5.25 -22.21 4.96
CA GLU A 210 6.48 -22.56 5.65
C GLU A 210 6.26 -22.67 7.16
N ASP A 211 5.58 -21.69 7.77
CA ASP A 211 5.24 -21.69 9.20
C ASP A 211 4.32 -22.86 9.60
N LEU A 212 3.53 -23.39 8.67
CA LEU A 212 2.73 -24.62 8.84
C LEU A 212 3.51 -25.92 8.59
N GLY A 213 4.79 -25.84 8.20
CA GLY A 213 5.60 -26.99 7.82
C GLY A 213 5.20 -27.62 6.47
N GLN A 214 4.36 -26.94 5.68
CA GLN A 214 3.92 -27.42 4.37
C GLN A 214 4.87 -26.94 3.27
N LEU A 215 6.08 -27.48 3.27
CA LEU A 215 7.19 -27.02 2.45
C LEU A 215 6.89 -27.01 0.94
N ASP A 216 6.15 -28.00 0.42
CA ASP A 216 5.83 -28.03 -1.01
C ASP A 216 4.89 -26.89 -1.43
N ASN A 217 3.93 -26.51 -0.56
CA ASN A 217 3.09 -25.34 -0.81
C ASN A 217 3.92 -24.04 -0.68
N ALA A 218 4.83 -23.97 0.28
CA ALA A 218 5.72 -22.82 0.44
C ALA A 218 6.55 -22.59 -0.82
N ILE A 219 7.19 -23.64 -1.35
CA ILE A 219 7.97 -23.59 -2.60
C ILE A 219 7.09 -23.15 -3.77
N PHE A 220 5.91 -23.75 -3.95
CA PHE A 220 5.00 -23.38 -5.03
C PHE A 220 4.68 -21.89 -5.04
N TYR A 221 4.40 -21.30 -3.87
CA TYR A 221 4.10 -19.87 -3.79
C TYR A 221 5.34 -18.99 -3.94
N ALA A 222 6.51 -19.41 -3.47
CA ALA A 222 7.76 -18.68 -3.71
C ALA A 222 8.15 -18.67 -5.19
N GLU A 223 7.97 -19.77 -5.92
CA GLU A 223 8.16 -19.83 -7.38
C GLU A 223 7.23 -18.84 -8.09
N LYS A 224 5.95 -18.82 -7.71
CA LYS A 224 4.97 -17.88 -8.28
C LYS A 224 5.30 -16.42 -7.96
N CYS A 225 5.85 -16.14 -6.79
CA CYS A 225 6.35 -14.82 -6.40
C CYS A 225 7.53 -14.41 -7.30
N MET A 226 8.53 -15.27 -7.42
CA MET A 226 9.73 -15.04 -8.24
C MET A 226 9.39 -14.81 -9.72
N GLU A 227 8.53 -15.66 -10.31
CA GLU A 227 8.04 -15.49 -11.69
C GLU A 227 7.34 -14.14 -11.90
N MET A 228 6.54 -13.72 -10.91
CA MET A 228 5.83 -12.44 -10.97
C MET A 228 6.80 -11.26 -10.86
N ASP A 229 7.70 -11.27 -9.89
CA ASP A 229 8.71 -10.23 -9.66
C ASP A 229 9.61 -10.04 -10.89
N GLU A 230 10.04 -11.15 -11.53
CA GLU A 230 10.79 -11.12 -12.78
C GLU A 230 9.95 -10.48 -13.91
N SER A 231 8.68 -10.86 -14.04
CA SER A 231 7.80 -10.34 -15.09
C SER A 231 7.50 -8.84 -14.99
N ILE A 232 7.56 -8.27 -13.77
CA ILE A 232 7.33 -6.84 -13.53
C ILE A 232 8.64 -6.04 -13.42
N GLY A 233 9.80 -6.71 -13.38
CA GLY A 233 11.10 -6.07 -13.23
C GLY A 233 11.34 -5.48 -11.84
N ASP A 234 10.68 -6.00 -10.79
CA ASP A 234 10.91 -5.56 -9.41
C ASP A 234 12.16 -6.26 -8.86
N LEU A 235 13.32 -5.68 -9.16
CA LEU A 235 14.63 -6.25 -8.79
C LEU A 235 14.80 -6.41 -7.27
N PHE A 236 14.14 -5.58 -6.47
CA PHE A 236 14.23 -5.65 -5.01
C PHE A 236 13.46 -6.86 -4.49
N ASN A 237 12.19 -7.00 -4.86
CA ASN A 237 11.38 -8.15 -4.46
C ASN A 237 11.91 -9.45 -5.09
N LEU A 238 12.42 -9.40 -6.32
CA LEU A 238 13.07 -10.55 -6.94
C LEU A 238 14.23 -11.10 -6.10
N GLY A 239 15.05 -10.22 -5.51
CA GLY A 239 16.12 -10.62 -4.60
C GLY A 239 15.58 -11.38 -3.37
N MET A 240 14.50 -10.88 -2.77
CA MET A 240 13.83 -11.50 -1.62
C MET A 240 13.24 -12.87 -1.97
N SER A 241 12.52 -12.95 -3.10
CA SER A 241 11.92 -14.18 -3.62
C SER A 241 12.98 -15.24 -3.96
N CYS A 242 14.08 -14.84 -4.59
CA CYS A 242 15.24 -15.70 -4.86
C CYS A 242 15.88 -16.21 -3.57
N GLN A 243 16.06 -15.37 -2.55
CA GLN A 243 16.60 -15.78 -1.26
C GLN A 243 15.70 -16.82 -0.58
N LYS A 244 14.39 -16.63 -0.64
CA LYS A 244 13.42 -17.59 -0.09
C LYS A 244 13.46 -18.93 -0.85
N MET A 245 13.60 -18.91 -2.18
CA MET A 245 13.82 -20.13 -2.96
C MET A 245 15.14 -20.84 -2.62
N LEU A 246 16.24 -20.10 -2.46
CA LEU A 246 17.53 -20.66 -2.04
C LEU A 246 17.45 -21.33 -0.65
N HIS A 247 16.69 -20.73 0.27
CA HIS A 247 16.41 -21.30 1.58
C HIS A 247 15.73 -22.67 1.45
N TYR A 248 14.66 -22.77 0.63
CA TYR A 248 13.95 -24.03 0.44
C TYR A 248 14.78 -25.12 -0.26
N ILE A 249 15.59 -24.76 -1.26
CA ILE A 249 16.50 -25.71 -1.94
C ILE A 249 17.53 -26.25 -0.94
N SER A 250 18.10 -25.39 -0.11
CA SER A 250 19.07 -25.78 0.92
C SER A 250 18.43 -26.70 1.96
N TYR A 251 17.20 -26.41 2.38
CA TYR A 251 16.43 -27.25 3.29
C TYR A 251 16.15 -28.65 2.72
N LYS A 252 15.69 -28.73 1.46
CA LYS A 252 15.46 -30.02 0.77
C LYS A 252 16.74 -30.83 0.61
N LYS A 253 17.87 -30.18 0.30
CA LYS A 253 19.17 -30.86 0.18
C LYS A 253 19.63 -31.45 1.50
N ASN A 254 19.53 -30.70 2.60
CA ASN A 254 19.94 -31.16 3.93
C ASN A 254 19.07 -32.29 4.45
N THR A 255 17.75 -32.25 4.21
CA THR A 255 16.83 -33.33 4.61
C THR A 255 17.00 -34.59 3.74
N ALA A 256 17.34 -34.46 2.46
CA ALA A 256 17.66 -35.59 1.60
C ALA A 256 18.96 -36.32 2.03
N LEU A 257 19.94 -35.57 2.54
CA LEU A 257 21.22 -36.12 3.05
C LEU A 257 21.10 -36.80 4.42
N GLN A 258 20.00 -36.59 5.15
CA GLN A 258 19.78 -37.14 6.50
C GLN A 258 18.92 -38.42 6.53
N LYS A 259 18.46 -38.95 5.38
CA LYS A 259 17.76 -40.24 5.35
C LYS A 259 18.78 -41.38 5.55
N PRO A 260 18.66 -42.23 6.60
CA PRO A 260 19.50 -43.40 6.71
C PRO A 260 19.17 -44.39 5.59
N PHE A 261 20.20 -45.03 5.04
CA PHE A 261 20.10 -46.16 4.10
C PHE A 261 19.43 -47.37 4.76
#